data_AF-A0A0F5PHS8-F1
#
_entry.id   AF-A0A0F5PHS8-F1
#
_cell.length_a   1.000
_cell.length_b   1.000
_cell.length_c   1.000
_cell.angle_alpha   90.00
_cell.angle_beta   90.00
_cell.angle_gamma   90.00
#
_symmetry.space_group_name_H-M   'P 1'
#
loop_
_entity.id
_entity.type
_entity.pdbx_description
1 polymer ?
#
loop_
_entity_poly.entity_id
_entity_poly.type
_entity_poly.pdbx_seq_one_letter_code
_entity_poly.pdbx_strand_id
1 'polypeptide(L)' 'MRYPASEKLEIIRIVEQSHLPAKRTLDQLGIPRRTFYRWYDRYLADSDDRAHVFRSDAARRSDLIARRWII' A
#
# COMPACT_ATOMS: atom_id res chain seq x y z
N MET A 1 14.16 -6.79 -12.01
CA MET A 1 12.73 -6.98 -12.35
C MET A 1 12.08 -5.61 -12.46
N ARG A 2 11.50 -5.28 -13.62
CA ARG A 2 10.92 -3.96 -13.89
C ARG A 2 9.40 -4.10 -13.92
N TYR A 3 8.74 -3.56 -12.91
CA TYR A 3 7.29 -3.55 -12.82
C TYR A 3 6.73 -2.29 -13.52
N PRO A 4 5.76 -2.41 -14.44
CA PRO A 4 5.03 -1.28 -14.98
C PRO A 4 4.21 -0.58 -13.88
N ALA A 5 3.81 0.67 -14.12
CA ALA A 5 3.07 1.45 -13.13
C ALA A 5 1.72 0.82 -12.76
N SER A 6 1.03 0.21 -13.73
CA SER A 6 -0.24 -0.52 -13.53
C SER A 6 -0.08 -1.68 -12.55
N GLU A 7 0.93 -2.52 -12.74
CA GLU A 7 1.18 -3.69 -11.89
C GLU A 7 1.52 -3.26 -10.45
N LYS A 8 2.29 -2.18 -10.28
CA LYS A 8 2.57 -1.63 -8.94
C LYS A 8 1.29 -1.18 -8.22
N LEU A 9 0.37 -0.52 -8.94
CA LEU A 9 -0.91 -0.09 -8.38
C LEU A 9 -1.81 -1.27 -8.02
N GLU A 10 -1.82 -2.31 -8.86
CA GLU A 10 -2.55 -3.54 -8.59
C GLU A 10 -2.02 -4.25 -7.34
N ILE A 11 -0.69 -4.37 -7.21
CA ILE A 11 -0.04 -4.89 -6.00
C ILE A 11 -0.42 -4.07 -4.76
N ILE A 12 -0.38 -2.74 -4.85
CA ILE A 12 -0.79 -1.85 -3.74
C ILE A 12 -2.24 -2.13 -3.33
N ARG A 13 -3.16 -2.21 -4.30
CA ARG A 13 -4.58 -2.51 -4.03
C ARG A 13 -4.79 -3.88 -3.40
N ILE A 14 -4.11 -4.92 -3.90
CA ILE A 14 -4.17 -6.28 -3.33
C ILE A 14 -3.72 -6.26 -1.88
N VAL A 15 -2.61 -5.57 -1.59
CA VAL A 15 -2.04 -5.49 -0.25
C VAL A 15 -2.95 -4.66 0.68
N GLU A 16 -3.55 -3.57 0.21
CA GLU A 16 -4.51 -2.76 0.98
C GLU A 16 -5.84 -3.47 1.27
N GLN A 17 -6.34 -4.27 0.32
CA GLN A 17 -7.58 -5.03 0.46
C GLN A 17 -7.37 -6.34 1.25
N SER A 18 -6.13 -6.81 1.36
CA SER A 18 -5.83 -8.04 2.08
C SER A 18 -6.07 -7.90 3.57
N HIS A 19 -6.76 -8.89 4.14
CA HIS A 19 -6.90 -9.03 5.59
C HIS A 19 -5.69 -9.70 6.25
N LEU A 20 -4.73 -10.17 5.45
CA LEU A 20 -3.48 -10.79 5.89
C LEU A 20 -2.42 -9.71 6.19
N PRO A 21 -1.42 -10.02 7.03
CA PRO A 21 -0.27 -9.13 7.21
C PRO A 21 0.43 -8.90 5.86
N ALA A 22 0.77 -7.65 5.54
CA ALA A 22 1.39 -7.30 4.26
C ALA A 22 2.66 -8.10 3.97
N LYS A 23 3.44 -8.47 5.00
CA LYS A 23 4.59 -9.37 4.86
C LYS A 23 4.19 -10.69 4.16
N ARG A 24 3.11 -11.33 4.60
CA ARG A 24 2.63 -12.60 4.01
C ARG A 24 2.19 -12.42 2.57
N THR A 25 1.44 -11.37 2.27
CA THR A 25 0.98 -11.06 0.92
C THR A 25 2.17 -10.75 -0.02
N LEU A 26 3.16 -9.99 0.44
CA LEU A 26 4.36 -9.67 -0.34
C LEU A 26 5.27 -10.87 -0.55
N ASP A 27 5.41 -11.74 0.46
CA ASP A 27 6.15 -12.99 0.34
C ASP A 27 5.49 -13.91 -0.71
N GLN A 28 4.15 -13.98 -0.75
CA GLN A 28 3.40 -14.71 -1.77
C GLN A 28 3.59 -14.15 -3.18
N LEU A 29 3.68 -12.82 -3.31
CA LEU A 29 3.91 -12.14 -4.58
C LEU A 29 5.40 -12.14 -5.00
N GLY A 30 6.31 -12.63 -4.14
CA GLY A 30 7.75 -12.60 -4.39
C GLY A 30 8.35 -11.19 -4.39
N ILE A 31 7.70 -10.23 -3.72
CA ILE A 31 8.09 -8.82 -3.73
C ILE A 31 8.85 -8.48 -2.45
N PRO A 32 10.10 -7.97 -2.55
CA PRO A 32 10.81 -7.51 -1.37
C PRO A 32 10.09 -6.34 -0.69
N ARG A 33 9.92 -6.42 0.64
CA ARG A 33 9.25 -5.37 1.45
C ARG A 33 9.78 -3.96 1.18
N ARG A 34 11.10 -3.80 1.10
CA ARG A 34 11.77 -2.52 0.82
C ARG A 34 11.33 -1.91 -0.51
N THR A 35 11.12 -2.74 -1.52
CA THR A 35 10.67 -2.32 -2.85
C THR A 35 9.22 -1.86 -2.80
N PHE A 36 8.37 -2.63 -2.11
CA PHE A 36 6.96 -2.27 -1.92
C PHE A 36 6.81 -0.93 -1.20
N TYR A 37 7.45 -0.74 -0.05
CA TYR A 37 7.33 0.52 0.71
C TYR A 37 7.79 1.73 -0.11
N ARG A 38 8.86 1.62 -0.91
CA ARG A 38 9.28 2.70 -1.82
C ARG A 38 8.23 3.07 -2.87
N TRP A 39 7.43 2.12 -3.35
CA TRP A 39 6.33 2.41 -4.27
C TRP A 39 5.13 2.97 -3.53
N TYR A 40 4.86 2.46 -2.33
CA TYR A 40 3.77 2.91 -1.48
C TYR A 40 3.96 4.37 -1.05
N ASP A 41 5.15 4.76 -0.61
CA ASP A 41 5.47 6.15 -0.24
C ASP A 41 5.24 7.11 -1.41
N ARG A 42 5.60 6.70 -2.64
CA ARG A 42 5.35 7.50 -3.84
C ARG A 42 3.86 7.57 -4.19
N TYR A 43 3.14 6.46 -4.05
CA TYR A 43 1.70 6.43 -4.26
C TYR A 43 0.95 7.33 -3.28
N LEU A 44 1.37 7.34 -2.01
CA LEU A 44 0.83 8.24 -0.99
C LEU A 44 1.14 9.70 -1.29
N ALA A 45 2.38 10.02 -1.69
CA ALA A 45 2.74 11.39 -2.09
C ALA A 45 1.88 11.88 -3.28
N ASP A 46 1.72 11.05 -4.32
CA ASP A 46 0.86 11.37 -5.47
C ASP A 46 -0.64 11.45 -5.10
N SER A 47 -1.06 10.73 -4.05
CA SER A 47 -2.44 10.74 -3.55
C SER A 47 -2.74 11.93 -2.63
N ASP A 48 -1.75 12.41 -1.87
CA ASP A 48 -1.89 13.58 -0.99
C ASP A 48 -2.02 14.86 -1.82
N ASP A 49 -1.27 14.96 -2.93
CA ASP A 49 -1.46 16.02 -3.92
C ASP A 49 -2.86 16.00 -4.58
N ARG A 50 -3.52 14.83 -4.62
CA ARG A 50 -4.91 14.67 -5.10
C ARG A 50 -5.96 14.76 -3.98
N ALA A 51 -5.55 14.87 -2.72
CA ALA A 51 -6.44 14.79 -1.55
C ALA A 51 -7.28 16.06 -1.29
N HIS A 52 -7.19 17.08 -2.15
CA HIS A 52 -8.14 18.20 -2.13
C HIS A 52 -9.58 17.80 -2.53
N VAL A 53 -9.82 16.59 -3.06
CA VAL A 53 -11.15 16.17 -3.55
C VAL A 53 -11.75 14.96 -2.80
N PHE A 54 -10.96 14.17 -2.05
CA PHE A 54 -11.41 12.90 -1.45
C PHE A 54 -11.14 12.81 0.06
N ARG A 55 -11.26 13.93 0.76
CA ARG A 55 -11.02 14.00 2.21
C ARG A 55 -12.22 13.46 2.98
N SER A 56 -12.13 12.19 3.42
CA SER A 56 -12.82 11.68 4.64
C SER A 56 -12.35 10.29 5.10
N ASP A 57 -11.47 9.61 4.36
CA ASP A 57 -11.28 8.17 4.55
C ASP A 57 -9.85 7.74 4.96
N ALA A 58 -8.88 8.66 4.89
CA ALA A 58 -7.48 8.39 5.26
C ALA A 58 -7.26 8.39 6.80
N ALA A 59 -7.94 9.28 7.53
CA ALA A 59 -7.76 9.42 8.99
C ALA A 59 -8.39 8.29 9.82
N ARG A 60 -9.40 7.57 9.30
CA ARG A 60 -9.97 6.37 9.96
C ARG A 60 -9.22 5.08 9.64
N ARG A 61 -8.49 5.01 8.53
CA ARG A 61 -7.75 3.80 8.12
C ARG A 61 -6.46 3.60 8.93
N SER A 62 -5.93 4.64 9.59
CA SER A 62 -4.64 4.60 10.29
C SER A 62 -4.62 3.71 11.55
N ASP A 63 -5.67 3.67 12.37
CA ASP A 63 -5.53 3.07 13.71
C ASP A 63 -5.77 1.54 13.79
N LEU A 64 -6.52 0.97 12.85
CA LEU A 64 -6.75 -0.48 12.76
C LEU A 64 -5.80 -1.19 11.79
N ILE A 65 -5.38 -0.50 10.73
CA ILE A 65 -4.41 -1.02 9.75
C ILE A 65 -3.00 -0.96 10.34
N ALA A 66 -2.58 0.13 11.01
CA ALA A 66 -1.23 0.16 11.61
C ALA A 66 -1.01 -0.93 12.68
N ARG A 67 -2.04 -1.30 13.45
CA ARG A 67 -1.99 -2.41 14.43
C ARG A 67 -1.89 -3.81 13.81
N ARG A 68 -2.28 -3.94 12.54
CA ARG A 68 -2.31 -5.21 11.78
C ARG A 68 -1.09 -5.39 10.85
N TRP A 69 -0.33 -4.31 10.62
CA TRP A 69 0.79 -4.25 9.66
C TRP A 69 2.17 -4.20 10.33
N ILE A 70 2.21 -4.16 11.67
CA ILE A 70 3.40 -4.23 12.52
C ILE A 70 3.24 -5.40 13.50
N ILE A 71 2.99 -6.61 13.01
CA ILE A 71 3.33 -7.89 13.69
C ILE A 71 3.77 -8.89 12.62
#